data_AF-A0A0J8RMV5-F1
#
_entry.id   AF-A0A0J8RMV5-F1
#
_cell.length_a   1.000
_cell.length_b   1.000
_cell.length_c   1.000
_cell.angle_alpha   90.00
_cell.angle_beta   90.00
_cell.angle_gamma   90.00
#
_symmetry.space_group_name_H-M   'P 1'
#
loop_
_entity.id
_entity.type
_entity.pdbx_description
1 polymer ?
#
loop_
_entity_poly.entity_id
_entity_poly.type
_entity_poly.pdbx_seq_one_letter_code
_entity_poly.pdbx_strand_id
1 'polypeptide(L)'
;MAEVHRVADRIVSADSPRDPNFTNFAFSPFLRKTFGFGLASDVPVCKAYREGHCPLGPMCPDRHPTPSRISTATSPAIAPSSTHGSLVCKHYLKGLCKKGIKCEYLHEYNLRRMPECQSFARSGYCANGDDCLYQHVSEEAKLPPCEHYDKGFCPLGPFMCKEACSQEDMSFLLGRILS
;
A
#
# COMPACT_ATOMS: atom_id res chain seq x y z
N MET A 1 3.05 27.20 32.11
CA MET A 1 3.07 27.24 30.64
C MET A 1 4.44 26.88 30.04
N ALA A 2 5.56 27.38 30.58
CA ALA A 2 6.92 27.02 30.11
C ALA A 2 7.29 25.54 30.34
N GLU A 3 6.82 24.92 31.42
CA GLU A 3 7.04 23.50 31.74
C GLU A 3 6.44 22.56 30.67
N VAL A 4 5.23 22.86 30.22
CA VAL A 4 4.48 22.04 29.26
C VAL A 4 5.13 22.07 27.88
N HIS A 5 5.62 23.23 27.44
CA HIS A 5 6.36 23.36 26.18
C HIS A 5 7.67 22.57 26.20
N ARG A 6 8.42 22.62 27.31
CA ARG A 6 9.68 21.84 27.46
C ARG A 6 9.46 20.33 27.41
N VAL A 7 8.33 19.84 27.94
CA VAL A 7 7.96 18.42 27.87
C VAL A 7 7.57 18.03 26.44
N ALA A 8 6.79 18.87 25.76
CA ALA A 8 6.42 18.65 24.36
C ALA A 8 7.66 18.59 23.43
N ASP A 9 8.61 19.50 23.62
CA ASP A 9 9.86 19.54 22.84
C ASP A 9 10.71 18.27 23.04
N ARG A 10 10.74 17.70 24.26
CA ARG A 10 11.41 16.42 24.54
C ARG A 10 10.74 15.21 23.90
N ILE A 11 9.41 15.23 23.72
CA ILE A 11 8.66 14.13 23.10
C ILE A 11 8.83 14.15 21.57
N VAL A 12 8.92 15.35 20.98
CA VAL A 12 9.04 15.53 19.52
C VAL A 12 10.50 15.46 19.05
N SER A 13 11.48 15.63 19.95
CA SER A 13 12.91 15.55 19.63
C SER A 13 13.31 14.12 19.21
N ALA A 14 13.70 13.97 17.94
CA ALA A 14 14.21 12.72 17.37
C ALA A 14 15.52 12.24 18.03
N ASP A 15 16.24 13.14 18.70
CA ASP A 15 17.55 12.92 19.34
C ASP A 15 17.47 12.63 20.85
N SER A 16 16.27 12.56 21.46
CA SER A 16 16.19 12.13 22.86
C SER A 16 16.54 10.64 22.91
N PRO A 17 17.55 10.20 23.71
CA PRO A 17 17.84 8.79 23.87
C PRO A 17 16.59 8.13 24.42
N ARG A 18 15.92 7.35 23.57
CA ARG A 18 14.82 6.48 23.99
C ARG A 18 15.42 5.56 25.04
N ASP A 19 14.68 5.34 26.13
CA ASP A 19 15.09 4.37 27.14
C ASP A 19 15.54 3.07 26.44
N PRO A 20 16.78 2.61 26.64
CA PRO A 20 17.29 1.41 26.00
C PRO A 20 16.45 0.16 26.31
N ASN A 21 15.58 0.24 27.31
CA ASN A 21 14.66 -0.82 27.71
C ASN A 21 13.24 -0.66 27.13
N PHE A 22 12.94 0.39 26.35
CA PHE A 22 11.61 0.63 25.74
C PHE A 22 11.18 -0.49 24.78
N THR A 23 12.11 -1.33 24.34
CA THR A 23 11.89 -2.42 23.38
C THR A 23 11.78 -3.79 24.05
N ASN A 24 11.99 -3.87 25.37
CA ASN A 24 11.99 -5.12 26.13
C ASN A 24 10.61 -5.41 26.71
N PHE A 25 9.74 -5.98 25.87
CA PHE A 25 8.44 -6.46 26.31
C PHE A 25 8.50 -7.95 26.69
N ALA A 26 7.84 -8.32 27.78
CA ALA A 26 7.74 -9.72 28.23
C ALA A 26 7.15 -10.67 27.16
N PHE A 27 6.36 -10.14 26.21
CA PHE A 27 5.77 -10.90 25.11
C PHE A 27 6.66 -10.98 23.86
N SER A 28 7.73 -10.19 23.76
CA SER A 28 8.62 -10.19 22.59
C SER A 28 9.24 -11.56 22.28
N PRO A 29 9.72 -12.35 23.28
CA PRO A 29 10.21 -13.71 23.02
C PRO A 29 9.12 -14.63 22.45
N PHE A 30 7.88 -14.48 22.90
CA PHE A 30 6.74 -15.25 22.40
C PHE A 30 6.38 -14.87 20.95
N LEU A 31 6.33 -13.57 20.63
CA LEU A 31 6.05 -13.12 19.27
C LEU A 31 7.13 -13.56 18.27
N ARG A 32 8.40 -13.50 18.66
CA ARG A 32 9.51 -13.99 17.84
C ARG A 32 9.43 -15.49 17.61
N LYS A 33 9.20 -16.28 18.67
CA LYS A 33 9.16 -17.74 18.59
C LYS A 33 7.93 -18.28 17.86
N THR A 34 6.76 -17.69 18.10
CA THR A 34 5.47 -18.22 17.62
C THR A 34 5.09 -17.64 16.28
N PHE A 35 5.43 -16.38 16.02
CA PHE A 35 4.96 -15.64 14.83
C PHE A 35 6.09 -15.05 13.98
N GLY A 36 7.35 -15.19 14.38
CA GLY A 36 8.49 -14.63 13.63
C GLY A 36 8.51 -13.10 13.58
N PHE A 37 7.71 -12.41 14.41
CA PHE A 37 7.65 -10.94 14.45
C PHE A 37 8.65 -10.40 15.48
N GLY A 38 9.61 -9.60 15.01
CA GLY A 38 10.53 -8.82 15.84
C GLY A 38 10.24 -7.32 15.74
N LEU A 39 10.43 -6.60 16.85
CA LEU A 39 10.39 -5.14 16.85
C LEU A 39 11.56 -4.58 16.04
N ALA A 40 11.30 -3.53 15.25
CA ALA A 40 12.25 -2.99 14.27
C ALA A 40 13.50 -2.32 14.87
N SER A 41 13.54 -2.09 16.19
CA SER A 41 14.53 -1.26 16.87
C SER A 41 15.81 -2.00 17.31
N ASP A 42 15.78 -3.33 17.49
CA ASP A 42 16.90 -4.05 18.17
C ASP A 42 17.59 -5.11 17.33
N VAL A 43 17.13 -5.33 16.10
CA VAL A 43 17.63 -6.43 15.28
C VAL A 43 18.43 -5.85 14.11
N PRO A 44 19.76 -6.08 14.07
CA PRO A 44 20.59 -5.59 12.98
C PRO A 44 20.08 -6.16 11.64
N VAL A 45 20.27 -5.39 10.58
CA VAL A 45 19.93 -5.85 9.23
C VAL A 45 20.85 -7.01 8.87
N CYS A 46 20.27 -8.13 8.44
CA CYS A 46 21.01 -9.30 8.00
C CYS A 46 21.94 -8.92 6.85
N LYS A 47 23.25 -9.14 7.02
CA LYS A 47 24.26 -8.81 6.00
C LYS A 47 24.05 -9.63 4.73
N ALA A 48 23.83 -10.93 4.86
CA ALA A 48 23.59 -11.84 3.73
C ALA A 48 22.31 -11.48 2.95
N TYR A 49 21.24 -11.09 3.65
CA TYR A 49 20.01 -10.65 2.99
C TYR A 49 20.18 -9.29 2.29
N ARG A 50 20.93 -8.37 2.89
CA ARG A 50 21.28 -7.09 2.27
C ARG A 50 22.07 -7.30 0.98
N GLU A 51 22.85 -8.37 0.90
CA GLU A 51 23.61 -8.78 -0.28
C GLU A 51 22.76 -9.57 -1.30
N GLY A 52 21.50 -9.90 -0.96
CA GLY A 52 20.49 -10.38 -1.90
C GLY A 52 19.76 -11.65 -1.46
N HIS A 53 20.40 -12.54 -0.69
CA HIS A 53 19.78 -13.79 -0.26
C HIS A 53 20.36 -14.29 1.07
N CYS A 54 19.47 -14.66 2.00
CA CYS A 54 19.85 -15.27 3.25
C CYS A 54 19.41 -16.75 3.28
N PRO A 55 20.34 -17.70 3.47
CA PRO A 55 20.03 -19.14 3.48
C PRO A 55 19.16 -19.56 4.68
N LEU A 56 19.11 -18.75 5.73
CA LEU A 56 18.24 -18.96 6.89
C LEU A 56 16.79 -18.50 6.62
N GLY A 57 16.56 -17.77 5.52
CA GLY A 57 15.24 -17.31 5.10
C GLY A 57 14.47 -16.60 6.22
N PRO A 58 13.19 -16.93 6.45
CA PRO A 58 12.36 -16.28 7.47
C PRO A 58 12.75 -16.65 8.91
N MET A 59 13.63 -17.64 9.10
CA MET A 59 14.16 -18.05 10.40
C MET A 59 15.47 -17.33 10.75
N CYS A 60 15.92 -16.39 9.91
CA CYS A 60 17.09 -15.59 10.20
C CYS A 60 16.87 -14.77 11.48
N PRO A 61 17.80 -14.81 12.45
CA PRO A 61 17.70 -14.01 13.67
C PRO A 61 17.84 -12.50 13.39
N ASP A 62 18.47 -12.15 12.26
CA ASP A 62 18.69 -10.78 11.82
C ASP A 62 17.53 -10.29 10.93
N ARG A 63 17.28 -8.98 10.96
CA ARG A 63 16.14 -8.39 10.26
C ARG A 63 16.42 -8.34 8.75
N HIS A 64 15.45 -8.78 7.97
CA HIS A 64 15.42 -8.56 6.53
C HIS A 64 14.61 -7.28 6.26
N PRO A 65 15.24 -6.12 5.98
CA PRO A 65 14.51 -4.90 5.66
C PRO A 65 13.78 -5.14 4.34
N THR A 66 12.47 -5.32 4.41
CA THR A 66 11.62 -5.14 3.25
C THR A 66 11.69 -3.66 2.89
N PRO A 67 12.14 -3.31 1.67
CA PRO A 67 12.04 -1.93 1.22
C PRO A 67 10.57 -1.53 1.35
N SER A 68 10.34 -0.41 2.04
CA SER A 68 9.01 0.12 2.31
C SER A 68 8.15 0.04 1.05
N ARG A 69 7.12 -0.81 1.13
CA ARG A 69 6.05 -0.98 0.14
C ARG A 69 6.44 -1.58 -1.22
N ILE A 70 7.15 -2.70 -1.25
CA ILE A 70 6.71 -3.80 -2.12
C ILE A 70 6.74 -5.06 -1.26
N SER A 71 5.55 -5.63 -0.99
CA SER A 71 5.39 -6.96 -0.41
C SER A 71 6.12 -7.97 -1.31
N THR A 72 7.42 -8.21 -1.05
CA THR A 72 8.17 -9.25 -1.72
C THR A 72 7.62 -10.59 -1.27
N ALA A 73 6.88 -11.18 -2.21
CA ALA A 73 6.14 -12.42 -2.23
C ALA A 73 6.96 -13.71 -1.90
N THR A 74 7.86 -13.70 -0.91
CA THR A 74 8.70 -14.89 -0.63
C THR A 74 9.07 -15.09 0.84
N SER A 75 8.39 -14.45 1.79
CA SER A 75 8.41 -14.92 3.18
C SER A 75 7.10 -15.68 3.44
N PRO A 76 7.14 -16.93 3.95
CA PRO A 76 5.98 -17.49 4.63
C PRO A 76 5.85 -16.72 5.95
N ALA A 77 5.33 -15.50 5.85
CA ALA A 77 5.00 -14.68 6.99
C ALA A 77 3.82 -15.36 7.68
N ILE A 78 3.90 -15.48 9.00
CA ILE A 78 2.78 -15.87 9.86
C ILE A 78 1.82 -14.66 10.00
N ALA A 79 1.66 -13.88 8.92
CA ALA A 79 0.40 -13.25 8.61
C ALA A 79 -0.40 -14.33 7.84
N PRO A 80 -1.51 -14.86 8.36
CA PRO A 80 -2.29 -15.96 7.75
C PRO A 80 -3.02 -15.55 6.45
N SER A 81 -2.44 -14.64 5.66
CA SER A 81 -3.15 -13.79 4.71
C SER A 81 -2.28 -13.17 3.61
N SER A 82 -1.10 -13.70 3.31
CA SER A 82 -0.42 -13.33 2.06
C SER A 82 -0.84 -14.27 0.94
N THR A 83 -2.04 -14.06 0.39
CA THR A 83 -2.48 -14.68 -0.87
C THR A 83 -2.03 -13.82 -2.06
N HIS A 84 -1.67 -14.42 -3.19
CA HIS A 84 -1.00 -13.73 -4.30
C HIS A 84 -1.95 -13.11 -5.35
N GLY A 85 -3.13 -12.65 -4.93
CA GLY A 85 -4.14 -12.08 -5.85
C GLY A 85 -3.81 -10.65 -6.31
N SER A 86 -4.37 -10.26 -7.47
CA SER A 86 -4.32 -8.87 -7.96
C SER A 86 -5.31 -7.95 -7.22
N LEU A 87 -6.44 -8.49 -6.78
CA LEU A 87 -7.51 -7.77 -6.09
C LEU A 87 -7.75 -8.30 -4.68
N VAL A 88 -8.14 -7.41 -3.77
CA VAL A 88 -8.47 -7.72 -2.38
C VAL A 88 -9.73 -8.60 -2.30
N CYS A 89 -9.66 -9.64 -1.47
CA CYS A 89 -10.77 -10.54 -1.22
C CYS A 89 -11.87 -9.86 -0.39
N LYS A 90 -13.07 -9.71 -0.97
CA LYS A 90 -14.24 -9.13 -0.26
C LYS A 90 -14.64 -9.87 1.02
N HIS A 91 -14.40 -11.19 1.08
CA HIS A 91 -14.74 -12.00 2.25
C HIS A 91 -13.69 -11.91 3.35
N TYR A 92 -12.43 -11.68 2.98
CA TYR A 92 -11.34 -11.49 3.92
C TYR A 92 -11.52 -10.21 4.74
N LEU A 93 -11.93 -9.12 4.08
CA LEU A 93 -12.23 -7.84 4.75
C LEU A 93 -13.28 -7.97 5.86
N LYS A 94 -14.14 -8.99 5.78
CA LYS A 94 -15.18 -9.30 6.77
C LYS A 94 -14.76 -10.38 7.78
N GLY A 95 -13.59 -10.97 7.65
CA GLY A 95 -13.14 -12.12 8.45
C GLY A 95 -13.87 -13.44 8.13
N LEU A 96 -14.57 -13.53 7.00
CA LEU A 96 -15.44 -14.68 6.64
C LEU A 96 -14.83 -15.58 5.55
N CYS A 97 -13.60 -15.31 5.11
CA CYS A 97 -12.98 -16.08 4.05
C CYS A 97 -12.53 -17.47 4.53
N LYS A 98 -13.22 -18.52 4.09
CA LYS A 98 -12.89 -19.92 4.42
C LYS A 98 -11.74 -20.50 3.59
N LYS A 99 -11.38 -19.88 2.46
CA LYS A 99 -10.31 -20.36 1.57
C LYS A 99 -8.91 -20.19 2.18
N GLY A 100 -8.75 -19.31 3.18
CA GLY A 100 -7.47 -19.06 3.84
C GLY A 100 -6.37 -18.74 2.84
N ILE A 101 -5.23 -19.41 2.96
CA ILE A 101 -4.05 -19.23 2.09
C ILE A 101 -4.31 -19.73 0.65
N LYS A 102 -5.32 -20.59 0.44
CA LYS A 102 -5.71 -21.07 -0.90
C LYS A 102 -6.67 -20.12 -1.63
N CYS A 103 -6.91 -18.93 -1.08
CA CYS A 103 -7.76 -17.95 -1.76
C CYS A 103 -7.01 -17.33 -2.94
N GLU A 104 -7.65 -17.25 -4.09
CA GLU A 104 -7.12 -16.61 -5.31
C GLU A 104 -7.04 -15.08 -5.20
N TYR A 105 -7.75 -14.51 -4.23
CA TYR A 105 -7.81 -13.07 -3.98
C TYR A 105 -6.90 -12.66 -2.83
N LEU A 106 -6.36 -11.45 -2.89
CA LEU A 106 -5.42 -10.88 -1.92
C LEU A 106 -6.05 -10.71 -0.54
N HIS A 107 -5.40 -11.22 0.49
CA HIS A 107 -5.78 -11.07 1.89
C HIS A 107 -4.94 -9.97 2.57
N GLU A 108 -4.76 -8.84 1.88
CA GLU A 108 -4.05 -7.67 2.40
C GLU A 108 -4.99 -6.46 2.32
N TYR A 109 -5.00 -5.62 3.35
CA TYR A 109 -5.77 -4.38 3.31
C TYR A 109 -5.04 -3.36 2.44
N ASN A 110 -5.37 -3.33 1.15
CA ASN A 110 -4.74 -2.47 0.17
C ASN A 110 -5.79 -1.73 -0.67
N LEU A 111 -5.96 -0.43 -0.40
CA LEU A 111 -6.96 0.43 -1.05
C LEU A 111 -6.77 0.53 -2.58
N ARG A 112 -5.52 0.43 -3.07
CA ARG A 112 -5.23 0.50 -4.52
C ARG A 112 -5.66 -0.75 -5.28
N ARG A 113 -5.85 -1.86 -4.57
CA ARG A 113 -6.24 -3.16 -5.15
C ARG A 113 -7.66 -3.56 -4.74
N MET A 114 -8.47 -2.61 -4.29
CA MET A 114 -9.86 -2.88 -3.95
C MET A 114 -10.67 -3.15 -5.22
N PRO A 115 -11.59 -4.15 -5.22
CA PRO A 115 -12.50 -4.34 -6.34
C PRO A 115 -13.42 -3.13 -6.58
N GLU A 116 -14.02 -3.09 -7.77
CA GLU A 116 -14.98 -2.04 -8.16
C GLU A 116 -16.24 -2.04 -7.26
N CYS A 117 -16.76 -0.85 -7.02
CA CYS A 117 -18.01 -0.64 -6.32
C CYS A 117 -19.19 -1.03 -7.20
N GLN A 118 -19.94 -2.06 -6.82
CA GLN A 118 -21.06 -2.55 -7.61
C GLN A 118 -22.23 -1.56 -7.70
N SER A 119 -22.46 -0.76 -6.66
CA SER A 119 -23.52 0.27 -6.65
C SER A 119 -23.18 1.38 -7.64
N PHE A 120 -21.96 1.94 -7.53
CA PHE A 120 -21.49 2.98 -8.43
C PHE A 120 -21.43 2.49 -9.88
N ALA A 121 -20.89 1.29 -10.12
CA ALA A 121 -20.80 0.71 -11.46
C ALA A 121 -22.17 0.44 -12.11
N ARG A 122 -23.26 0.31 -11.32
CA ARG A 122 -24.60 0.04 -11.85
C ARG A 122 -25.44 1.31 -12.02
N SER A 123 -25.41 2.22 -11.05
CA SER A 123 -26.29 3.39 -11.01
C SER A 123 -25.55 4.72 -11.13
N GLY A 124 -24.22 4.72 -11.28
CA GLY A 124 -23.39 5.94 -11.23
C GLY A 124 -23.40 6.62 -9.85
N TYR A 125 -23.98 5.97 -8.84
CA TYR A 125 -24.20 6.54 -7.52
C TYR A 125 -23.93 5.51 -6.43
N CYS A 126 -23.22 5.94 -5.38
CA CYS A 126 -22.95 5.16 -4.19
C CYS A 126 -23.36 5.96 -2.97
N ALA A 127 -24.16 5.37 -2.08
CA ALA A 127 -24.60 6.02 -0.84
C ALA A 127 -23.44 6.39 0.10
N ASN A 128 -22.30 5.70 -0.03
CA ASN A 128 -21.09 5.99 0.75
C ASN A 128 -20.26 7.13 0.16
N GLY A 129 -20.60 7.65 -1.04
CA GLY A 129 -19.85 8.72 -1.69
C GLY A 129 -18.36 8.41 -1.84
N ASP A 130 -17.52 9.41 -1.57
CA ASP A 130 -16.06 9.30 -1.69
C ASP A 130 -15.40 8.48 -0.57
N ASP A 131 -16.12 8.22 0.53
CA ASP A 131 -15.68 7.35 1.62
C ASP A 131 -15.88 5.86 1.31
N CYS A 132 -16.39 5.53 0.12
CA CYS A 132 -16.56 4.16 -0.32
C CYS A 132 -15.21 3.45 -0.39
N LEU A 133 -15.09 2.34 0.33
CA LEU A 133 -13.88 1.53 0.33
C LEU A 133 -13.53 1.00 -1.07
N TYR A 134 -14.55 0.74 -1.90
CA TYR A 134 -14.45 0.15 -3.24
C TYR A 134 -14.20 1.20 -4.32
N GLN A 135 -13.56 0.79 -5.42
CA GLN A 135 -13.19 1.73 -6.49
C GLN A 135 -14.42 2.22 -7.26
N HIS A 136 -14.55 3.55 -7.37
CA HIS A 136 -15.49 4.21 -8.26
C HIS A 136 -14.79 4.47 -9.59
N VAL A 137 -15.12 3.69 -10.61
CA VAL A 137 -14.57 3.83 -11.97
C VAL A 137 -15.68 4.36 -12.87
N SER A 138 -15.49 5.56 -13.44
CA SER A 138 -16.44 6.12 -14.40
C SER A 138 -16.32 5.45 -15.77
N GLU A 139 -17.35 5.55 -16.61
CA GLU A 139 -17.33 4.93 -17.94
C GLU A 139 -16.26 5.57 -18.84
N GLU A 140 -15.96 6.86 -18.67
CA GLU A 140 -14.90 7.56 -19.41
C GLU A 140 -13.52 7.02 -19.04
N ALA A 141 -13.31 6.61 -17.79
CA ALA A 141 -12.07 6.00 -17.33
C ALA A 141 -11.88 4.55 -17.82
N LYS A 142 -12.94 3.92 -18.35
CA LYS A 142 -12.89 2.57 -18.95
C LYS A 142 -12.58 2.59 -20.45
N LEU A 143 -12.50 3.77 -21.07
CA LEU A 143 -12.19 3.91 -22.48
C LEU A 143 -10.79 3.34 -22.77
N PRO A 144 -10.59 2.66 -23.92
CA PRO A 144 -9.28 2.18 -24.33
C PRO A 144 -8.30 3.36 -24.44
N PRO A 145 -7.00 3.15 -24.15
CA PRO A 145 -6.00 4.21 -24.27
C PRO A 145 -5.92 4.69 -25.72
N CYS A 146 -5.83 6.01 -25.93
CA CYS A 146 -5.73 6.57 -27.27
C CYS A 146 -4.32 6.38 -27.84
N GLU A 147 -4.19 5.65 -28.96
CA GLU A 147 -2.89 5.39 -29.60
C GLU A 147 -2.14 6.67 -30.00
N HIS A 148 -2.86 7.73 -30.37
CA HIS A 148 -2.26 9.00 -30.78
C HIS A 148 -1.74 9.78 -29.58
N TYR A 149 -2.49 9.76 -28.49
CA TYR A 149 -2.08 10.38 -27.23
C TYR A 149 -0.87 9.64 -26.62
N ASP A 150 -0.84 8.31 -26.71
CA ASP A 150 0.30 7.49 -26.26
C ASP A 150 1.61 7.84 -27.01
N LYS A 151 1.48 8.30 -28.27
CA LYS A 151 2.60 8.83 -29.08
C LYS A 151 2.96 10.29 -28.74
N GLY A 152 2.28 10.89 -27.78
CA GLY A 152 2.57 12.21 -27.23
C GLY A 152 1.59 13.32 -27.62
N PHE A 153 0.72 13.12 -28.62
CA PHE A 153 -0.24 14.15 -29.02
C PHE A 153 -1.44 13.57 -29.78
N CYS A 154 -2.65 13.80 -29.25
CA CYS A 154 -3.89 13.49 -29.95
C CYS A 154 -4.45 14.73 -30.66
N PRO A 155 -4.61 14.72 -32.00
CA PRO A 155 -5.09 15.88 -32.76
C PRO A 155 -6.56 16.24 -32.48
N LEU A 156 -7.34 15.30 -31.94
CA LEU A 156 -8.72 15.53 -31.53
C LEU A 156 -8.81 16.17 -30.13
N GLY A 157 -7.74 16.07 -29.32
CA GLY A 157 -7.76 16.50 -27.93
C GLY A 157 -8.66 15.64 -27.02
N PRO A 158 -8.66 15.91 -25.70
CA PRO A 158 -9.32 15.06 -24.71
C PRO A 158 -10.85 15.08 -24.75
N PHE A 159 -11.44 16.12 -25.34
CA PHE A 159 -12.89 16.30 -25.37
C PHE A 159 -13.56 15.70 -26.61
N MET A 160 -12.83 15.57 -27.73
CA MET A 160 -13.39 15.04 -28.99
C MET A 160 -12.92 13.62 -29.29
N CYS A 161 -11.94 13.10 -28.54
CA CYS A 161 -11.48 11.73 -28.69
C CYS A 161 -12.43 10.75 -27.97
N LYS A 162 -12.78 9.64 -28.63
CA LYS A 162 -13.61 8.57 -28.05
C LYS A 162 -12.79 7.57 -27.21
N GLU A 163 -11.49 7.79 -27.10
CA GLU A 163 -10.52 6.97 -26.39
C GLU A 163 -9.98 7.78 -25.20
N ALA A 164 -9.43 7.10 -24.18
CA ALA A 164 -8.88 7.75 -23.01
C ALA A 164 -7.64 8.60 -23.40
N CYS A 165 -7.84 9.93 -23.44
CA CYS A 165 -6.78 10.93 -23.46
C CYS A 165 -6.75 11.61 -22.09
N SER A 166 -5.75 11.33 -21.25
CA SER A 166 -5.69 11.86 -19.87
C SER A 166 -5.64 13.40 -19.84
N GLN A 167 -6.49 13.99 -18.99
CA GLN A 167 -6.70 15.45 -18.87
C GLN A 167 -5.74 16.17 -17.90
N GLU A 168 -4.62 15.56 -17.48
CA GLU A 168 -3.87 16.09 -16.33
C GLU A 168 -3.05 17.38 -16.59
N ASP A 169 -3.06 17.94 -17.81
CA ASP A 169 -2.28 19.13 -18.16
C ASP A 169 -3.10 20.28 -18.78
N MET A 170 -4.22 20.67 -18.16
CA MET A 170 -4.89 21.95 -18.48
C MET A 170 -4.02 23.20 -18.22
N SER A 171 -2.90 23.04 -17.53
CA SER A 171 -1.88 24.08 -17.31
C SER A 171 -0.99 24.35 -18.54
N PHE A 172 -0.82 23.38 -19.46
CA PHE A 172 0.06 23.55 -20.63
C PHE A 172 -0.60 24.30 -21.80
N LEU A 173 -1.92 24.22 -21.95
CA LEU A 173 -2.63 24.87 -23.06
C LEU A 173 -2.80 26.39 -22.86
N LEU A 174 -2.93 26.86 -21.62
CA LEU A 174 -2.99 28.31 -21.33
C LEU A 174 -1.63 29.01 -21.47
N GLY A 175 -0.52 28.27 -21.35
CA GLY A 175 0.84 28.82 -21.45
C GLY A 175 1.35 29.06 -22.87
N ARG A 176 0.70 28.52 -23.91
CA ARG A 176 1.12 28.67 -25.32
C ARG A 176 0.27 29.63 -26.15
N ILE A 177 -0.84 30.14 -25.60
CA ILE A 177 -1.69 31.13 -26.27
C ILE A 177 -1.29 32.57 -25.87
N LEU A 178 -0.51 32.74 -24.80
CA LEU A 178 -0.02 34.02 -24.30
C LEU A 178 1.51 34.17 -24.36
N SER A 179 2.15 33.68 -25.43
CA SER A 179 3.55 34.01 -25.72
C SER A 179 3.79 34.20 -27.21
#